data_AF-A0A2V9KMV5-F1
#
_entry.id   AF-A0A2V9KMV5-F1
#
_cell.length_a   1.000
_cell.length_b   1.000
_cell.length_c   1.000
_cell.angle_alpha   90.00
_cell.angle_beta   90.00
_cell.angle_gamma   90.00
#
_symmetry.space_group_name_H-M   'P 1'
#
loop_
_entity.id
_entity.type
_entity.pdbx_description
1 polymer ?
#
loop_
_entity_poly.entity_id
_entity_poly.type
_entity_poly.pdbx_seq_one_letter_code
_entity_poly.pdbx_strand_id
1 'polypeptide(L)'
;MPGAPHTGFVFRNNIAPHNQYGVVGLGTKGDPLLTLNTYFPDAIFVRNILAGGNASNYPPDNFFPPSLADVGFADSAGGDYRLGASSPYRNAGTDGKDLGADFDLLGSATAGVASGAIPDPLAPTVSISSPGNGTTVTGTVTVSADAADNVGVASVQFTLDGANLGPELTAAPYAFAWDTTAVASGPHTLRVVARDAGGNLFGSAVTITVAKADTKPPAISGVAASSITSSGATITWTTDEASDSVVIYGPTTAYGATSSSAALVTAHSRTLTGLSANTQYHYRVKSTDSSGNPATSGDFSFTTLPALSVSITAPSAGARVSGRIKVSAQAASGSGIASVQFRLDGNNLKAKDTSSPYSIVWDTRRSSNGSHTLTAVATDRAGGIAISASITVTVANGN
;
A
#
# COMPACT_ATOMS: atom_id res chain seq x y z
N MET A 1 -47.40 -35.18 59.18
CA MET A 1 -47.83 -36.54 58.80
C MET A 1 -46.64 -37.19 58.12
N PRO A 2 -46.13 -38.35 58.58
CA PRO A 2 -45.15 -39.11 57.80
C PRO A 2 -45.76 -39.46 56.43
N GLY A 3 -44.97 -39.36 55.37
CA GLY A 3 -45.38 -39.74 54.02
C GLY A 3 -45.71 -41.24 53.93
N ALA A 4 -46.42 -41.66 52.89
CA ALA A 4 -46.69 -43.07 52.66
C ALA A 4 -45.39 -43.89 52.50
N PRO A 5 -45.31 -45.13 53.01
CA PRO A 5 -44.13 -45.98 52.89
C PRO A 5 -43.82 -46.32 51.42
N HIS A 6 -42.55 -46.55 51.12
CA HIS A 6 -42.06 -46.86 49.77
C HIS A 6 -41.62 -48.33 49.67
N THR A 7 -42.19 -49.09 48.74
CA THR A 7 -41.96 -50.55 48.64
C THR A 7 -40.81 -50.96 47.71
N GLY A 8 -40.28 -50.03 46.89
CA GLY A 8 -39.21 -50.33 45.92
C GLY A 8 -37.78 -50.04 46.40
N PHE A 9 -37.52 -49.92 47.70
CA PHE A 9 -36.17 -49.57 48.17
C PHE A 9 -35.20 -50.75 48.04
N VAL A 10 -34.09 -50.54 47.33
CA VAL A 10 -33.04 -51.55 47.14
C VAL A 10 -31.71 -50.95 47.57
N PHE A 11 -31.10 -51.56 48.58
CA PHE A 11 -29.75 -51.27 49.04
C PHE A 11 -29.01 -52.60 49.17
N ARG A 12 -28.30 -52.99 48.12
CA ARG A 12 -27.57 -54.27 48.08
C ARG A 12 -26.18 -54.09 47.50
N ASN A 13 -25.29 -55.01 47.85
CA ASN A 13 -23.91 -55.06 47.40
C ASN A 13 -23.08 -53.80 47.73
N ASN A 14 -23.44 -53.04 48.77
CA ASN A 14 -22.73 -51.80 49.11
C ASN A 14 -21.69 -52.00 50.20
N ILE A 15 -20.71 -51.09 50.25
CA ILE A 15 -19.82 -50.93 51.40
C ILE A 15 -20.08 -49.56 51.99
N ALA A 16 -20.46 -49.50 53.26
CA ALA A 16 -20.75 -48.26 53.96
C ALA A 16 -20.24 -48.31 55.41
N PRO A 17 -19.63 -47.23 55.92
CA PRO A 17 -19.42 -47.09 57.35
C PRO A 17 -20.76 -46.89 58.06
N HIS A 18 -20.97 -47.63 59.15
CA HIS A 18 -22.06 -47.39 60.07
C HIS A 18 -21.69 -46.23 61.01
N ASN A 19 -22.46 -45.14 60.94
CA ASN A 19 -22.29 -43.99 61.85
C ASN A 19 -23.10 -44.19 63.14
N GLN A 20 -23.34 -43.13 63.92
CA GLN A 20 -24.09 -43.21 65.17
C GLN A 20 -25.53 -43.78 65.02
N TYR A 21 -26.14 -43.68 63.84
CA TYR A 21 -27.57 -43.99 63.65
C TYR A 21 -27.88 -44.98 62.53
N GLY A 22 -26.97 -45.20 61.57
CA GLY A 22 -27.23 -46.09 60.45
C GLY A 22 -28.36 -45.58 59.55
N VAL A 23 -29.32 -46.46 59.23
CA VAL A 23 -30.57 -46.08 58.56
C VAL A 23 -31.53 -45.47 59.58
N VAL A 24 -32.04 -44.26 59.34
CA VAL A 24 -32.87 -43.52 60.29
C VAL A 24 -34.07 -42.85 59.63
N GLY A 25 -35.21 -42.87 60.31
CA GLY A 25 -36.39 -42.07 59.99
C GLY A 25 -36.93 -41.34 61.21
N LEU A 26 -37.92 -40.46 60.99
CA LEU A 26 -38.61 -39.76 62.08
C LEU A 26 -39.23 -40.79 63.04
N GLY A 27 -38.96 -40.67 64.34
CA GLY A 27 -39.52 -41.58 65.36
C GLY A 27 -38.92 -42.99 65.42
N THR A 28 -37.92 -43.33 64.60
CA THR A 28 -37.27 -44.66 64.55
C THR A 28 -35.75 -44.59 64.72
N LYS A 29 -35.25 -43.44 65.19
CA LYS A 29 -33.82 -43.15 65.37
C LYS A 29 -33.15 -44.13 66.33
N GLY A 30 -32.06 -44.75 65.87
CA GLY A 30 -31.29 -45.73 66.64
C GLY A 30 -31.73 -47.18 66.41
N ASP A 31 -32.81 -47.41 65.65
CA ASP A 31 -33.28 -48.74 65.24
C ASP A 31 -33.44 -48.79 63.70
N PRO A 32 -32.36 -49.14 62.97
CA PRO A 32 -32.39 -49.27 61.52
C PRO A 32 -33.39 -50.30 61.00
N LEU A 33 -33.60 -51.41 61.70
CA LEU A 33 -34.56 -52.45 61.32
C LEU A 33 -35.99 -51.92 61.44
N LEU A 34 -36.33 -51.25 62.55
CA LEU A 34 -37.62 -50.58 62.69
C LEU A 34 -37.81 -49.49 61.64
N THR A 35 -36.76 -48.73 61.32
CA THR A 35 -36.80 -47.71 60.27
C THR A 35 -37.14 -48.34 58.92
N LEU A 36 -36.44 -49.41 58.53
CA LEU A 36 -36.69 -50.13 57.29
C LEU A 36 -38.12 -50.70 57.27
N ASN A 37 -38.58 -51.35 58.34
CA ASN A 37 -39.95 -51.90 58.39
C ASN A 37 -41.04 -50.83 58.34
N THR A 38 -40.79 -49.65 58.92
CA THR A 38 -41.79 -48.55 58.99
C THR A 38 -41.90 -47.80 57.66
N TYR A 39 -40.76 -47.50 57.04
CA TYR A 39 -40.71 -46.62 55.86
C TYR A 39 -40.51 -47.38 54.55
N PHE A 40 -39.96 -48.60 54.60
CA PHE A 40 -39.59 -49.45 53.48
C PHE A 40 -39.89 -50.94 53.73
N PRO A 41 -41.16 -51.32 53.96
CA PRO A 41 -41.53 -52.67 54.45
C PRO A 41 -41.10 -53.83 53.55
N ASP A 42 -40.85 -53.57 52.26
CA ASP A 42 -40.40 -54.57 51.27
C ASP A 42 -38.94 -54.33 50.80
N ALA A 43 -38.14 -53.62 51.61
CA ALA A 43 -36.76 -53.28 51.24
C ALA A 43 -35.90 -54.51 50.93
N ILE A 44 -35.23 -54.49 49.78
CA ILE A 44 -34.12 -55.41 49.50
C ILE A 44 -32.86 -54.82 50.13
N PHE A 45 -32.54 -55.27 51.34
CA PHE A 45 -31.36 -54.83 52.09
C PHE A 45 -30.44 -56.01 52.38
N VAL A 46 -29.62 -56.41 51.41
CA VAL A 46 -28.82 -57.64 51.47
C VAL A 46 -27.41 -57.46 50.91
N ARG A 47 -26.49 -58.30 51.37
CA ARG A 47 -25.08 -58.34 50.96
C ARG A 47 -24.39 -56.97 51.06
N ASN A 48 -24.69 -56.18 52.09
CA ASN A 48 -23.95 -54.95 52.34
C ASN A 48 -22.90 -55.16 53.43
N ILE A 49 -21.75 -54.51 53.30
CA ILE A 49 -20.82 -54.31 54.41
C ILE A 49 -21.25 -53.04 55.16
N LEU A 50 -21.68 -53.20 56.41
CA LEU A 50 -22.01 -52.12 57.32
C LEU A 50 -20.96 -52.06 58.44
N ALA A 51 -19.81 -51.47 58.13
CA ALA A 51 -18.65 -51.47 59.01
C ALA A 51 -18.90 -50.67 60.29
N GLY A 52 -18.74 -51.29 61.46
CA GLY A 52 -19.09 -50.74 62.77
C GLY A 52 -20.56 -50.89 63.17
N GLY A 53 -21.36 -51.58 62.35
CA GLY A 53 -22.77 -51.86 62.62
C GLY A 53 -22.98 -53.10 63.49
N ASN A 54 -24.21 -53.29 63.98
CA ASN A 54 -24.62 -54.47 64.74
C ASN A 54 -25.61 -55.30 63.93
N ALA A 55 -25.31 -56.58 63.73
CA ALA A 55 -26.13 -57.49 62.93
C ALA A 55 -27.59 -57.60 63.39
N SER A 56 -27.84 -57.52 64.71
CA SER A 56 -29.20 -57.62 65.26
C SER A 56 -30.10 -56.44 64.88
N ASN A 57 -29.52 -55.34 64.41
CA ASN A 57 -30.23 -54.09 64.08
C ASN A 57 -30.57 -53.97 62.59
N TYR A 58 -30.28 -54.99 61.79
CA TYR A 58 -30.45 -54.97 60.33
C TYR A 58 -31.05 -56.28 59.82
N PRO A 59 -31.63 -56.29 58.61
CA PRO A 59 -32.03 -57.52 57.95
C PRO A 59 -30.87 -58.52 57.82
N PRO A 60 -31.17 -59.84 57.79
CA PRO A 60 -30.16 -60.87 57.60
C PRO A 60 -29.40 -60.73 56.27
N ASP A 61 -28.34 -61.53 56.09
CA ASP A 61 -27.50 -61.56 54.89
C ASP A 61 -26.69 -60.28 54.62
N ASN A 62 -26.32 -59.54 55.65
CA ASN A 62 -25.37 -58.43 55.61
C ASN A 62 -24.10 -58.75 56.43
N PHE A 63 -23.03 -57.99 56.21
CA PHE A 63 -21.72 -58.15 56.84
C PHE A 63 -21.43 -56.99 57.79
N PHE A 64 -20.88 -57.28 58.97
CA PHE A 64 -20.69 -56.30 60.05
C PHE A 64 -19.26 -56.37 60.61
N PRO A 65 -18.22 -56.01 59.82
CA PRO A 65 -16.86 -55.86 60.35
C PRO A 65 -16.82 -54.76 61.44
N PRO A 66 -15.91 -54.84 62.42
CA PRO A 66 -15.81 -53.82 63.48
C PRO A 66 -15.52 -52.40 62.98
N SER A 67 -14.76 -52.26 61.89
CA SER A 67 -14.42 -50.97 61.30
C SER A 67 -14.18 -51.10 59.78
N LEU A 68 -14.03 -49.95 59.10
CA LEU A 68 -13.65 -49.95 57.67
C LEU A 68 -12.26 -50.55 57.43
N ALA A 69 -11.36 -50.53 58.42
CA ALA A 69 -10.03 -51.14 58.29
C ALA A 69 -10.11 -52.66 58.17
N ASP A 70 -11.14 -53.28 58.77
CA ASP A 70 -11.36 -54.72 58.76
C ASP A 70 -12.03 -55.23 57.47
N VAL A 71 -12.40 -54.32 56.56
CA VAL A 71 -12.96 -54.66 55.24
C VAL A 71 -11.89 -55.29 54.34
N GLY A 72 -10.62 -54.96 54.56
CA GLY A 72 -9.50 -55.49 53.79
C GLY A 72 -9.41 -54.87 52.38
N PHE A 73 -9.42 -53.54 52.30
CA PHE A 73 -9.16 -52.83 51.04
C PHE A 73 -7.73 -53.04 50.54
N ALA A 74 -7.50 -52.89 49.24
CA ALA A 74 -6.21 -53.06 48.59
C ALA A 74 -5.16 -52.04 49.07
N ASP A 75 -5.53 -50.76 49.15
CA ASP A 75 -4.72 -49.71 49.77
C ASP A 75 -5.62 -48.53 50.19
N SER A 76 -6.27 -48.65 51.36
CA SER A 76 -7.15 -47.58 51.85
C SER A 76 -6.41 -46.28 52.20
N ALA A 77 -5.10 -46.33 52.48
CA ALA A 77 -4.31 -45.13 52.79
C ALA A 77 -3.95 -44.36 51.52
N GLY A 78 -3.67 -45.07 50.42
CA GLY A 78 -3.47 -44.52 49.07
C GLY A 78 -4.76 -44.24 48.30
N GLY A 79 -5.93 -44.57 48.87
CA GLY A 79 -7.25 -44.31 48.27
C GLY A 79 -7.77 -45.41 47.33
N ASP A 80 -7.12 -46.58 47.30
CA ASP A 80 -7.60 -47.77 46.59
C ASP A 80 -8.53 -48.59 47.48
N TYR A 81 -9.82 -48.29 47.37
CA TYR A 81 -10.90 -48.95 48.11
C TYR A 81 -11.45 -50.21 47.41
N ARG A 82 -10.72 -50.80 46.47
CA ARG A 82 -11.04 -52.14 45.95
C ARG A 82 -10.83 -53.18 47.06
N LEU A 83 -11.62 -54.26 47.06
CA LEU A 83 -11.40 -55.36 48.01
C LEU A 83 -10.09 -56.08 47.67
N GLY A 84 -9.18 -56.14 48.64
CA GLY A 84 -7.85 -56.69 48.44
C GLY A 84 -7.81 -58.22 48.33
N ALA A 85 -6.63 -58.72 47.94
CA ALA A 85 -6.16 -60.11 47.90
C ALA A 85 -6.64 -61.04 49.05
N SER A 86 -6.78 -60.46 50.24
CA SER A 86 -7.06 -61.15 51.50
C SER A 86 -8.43 -60.79 52.09
N SER A 87 -9.21 -59.90 51.45
CA SER A 87 -10.52 -59.53 51.98
C SER A 87 -11.44 -60.75 52.02
N PRO A 88 -12.08 -61.05 53.17
CA PRO A 88 -13.05 -62.14 53.28
C PRO A 88 -14.35 -61.84 52.54
N TYR A 89 -14.52 -60.61 52.05
CA TYR A 89 -15.72 -60.14 51.37
C TYR A 89 -15.61 -60.14 49.84
N ARG A 90 -14.51 -60.66 49.27
CA ARG A 90 -14.40 -60.80 47.82
C ARG A 90 -15.48 -61.72 47.27
N ASN A 91 -16.03 -61.35 46.11
CA ASN A 91 -17.09 -62.08 45.42
C ASN A 91 -18.35 -62.32 46.28
N ALA A 92 -18.54 -61.53 47.35
CA ALA A 92 -19.62 -61.73 48.31
C ALA A 92 -20.94 -61.05 47.89
N GLY A 93 -20.94 -60.34 46.76
CA GLY A 93 -22.13 -59.73 46.17
C GLY A 93 -23.18 -60.75 45.75
N THR A 94 -24.42 -60.29 45.63
CA THR A 94 -25.55 -61.08 45.12
C THR A 94 -25.34 -61.61 43.69
N ASP A 95 -24.40 -61.03 42.94
CA ASP A 95 -24.00 -61.39 41.58
C ASP A 95 -22.66 -62.16 41.52
N GLY A 96 -22.09 -62.51 42.67
CA GLY A 96 -20.79 -63.18 42.77
C GLY A 96 -19.59 -62.26 42.49
N LYS A 97 -19.80 -60.94 42.41
CA LYS A 97 -18.74 -59.93 42.29
C LYS A 97 -18.40 -59.32 43.65
N ASP A 98 -17.33 -58.55 43.67
CA ASP A 98 -16.92 -57.78 44.85
C ASP A 98 -18.02 -56.78 45.24
N LEU A 99 -18.15 -56.57 46.55
CA LEU A 99 -19.05 -55.57 47.11
C LEU A 99 -18.51 -54.16 46.82
N GLY A 100 -19.40 -53.22 46.55
CA GLY A 100 -19.06 -51.84 46.19
C GLY A 100 -19.06 -51.59 44.68
N ALA A 101 -18.25 -50.63 44.24
CA ALA A 101 -18.15 -50.28 42.83
C ALA A 101 -17.32 -51.33 42.06
N ASP A 102 -17.80 -51.73 40.89
CA ASP A 102 -17.08 -52.62 39.96
C ASP A 102 -16.00 -51.81 39.23
N PHE A 103 -14.83 -51.69 39.87
CA PHE A 103 -13.70 -50.95 39.32
C PHE A 103 -13.05 -51.64 38.11
N ASP A 104 -13.23 -52.94 37.94
CA ASP A 104 -12.74 -53.66 36.75
C ASP A 104 -13.59 -53.33 35.52
N LEU A 105 -14.91 -53.19 35.70
CA LEU A 105 -15.81 -52.68 34.67
C LEU A 105 -15.51 -51.22 34.34
N LEU A 106 -15.25 -50.38 35.35
CA LEU A 106 -14.86 -48.99 35.13
C LEU A 106 -13.52 -48.88 34.39
N GLY A 107 -12.53 -49.68 34.79
CA GLY A 107 -11.23 -49.79 34.13
C GLY A 107 -11.35 -50.28 32.69
N SER A 108 -12.21 -51.27 32.43
CA SER A 108 -12.48 -51.77 31.08
C SER A 108 -13.23 -50.76 30.21
N ALA A 109 -14.20 -50.04 30.78
CA ALA A 109 -14.96 -49.00 30.06
C ALA A 109 -14.11 -47.77 29.72
N THR A 110 -13.03 -47.55 30.48
CA THR A 110 -12.10 -46.43 30.27
C THR A 110 -10.79 -46.86 29.60
N ALA A 111 -10.58 -48.17 29.40
CA ALA A 111 -9.44 -48.71 28.69
C ALA A 111 -9.45 -48.22 27.23
N GLY A 112 -8.42 -47.46 26.85
CA GLY A 112 -8.29 -46.89 25.51
C GLY A 112 -8.68 -45.42 25.38
N VAL A 113 -9.17 -44.78 26.45
CA VAL A 113 -9.26 -43.32 26.50
C VAL A 113 -7.84 -42.78 26.76
N ALA A 114 -7.11 -42.48 25.68
CA ALA A 114 -5.86 -41.75 25.75
C ALA A 114 -6.12 -40.39 26.43
N SER A 115 -5.22 -39.98 27.32
CA SER A 115 -5.21 -38.67 27.98
C SER A 115 -5.68 -37.52 27.08
N GLY A 116 -6.88 -36.99 27.34
CA GLY A 116 -7.12 -35.55 27.44
C GLY A 116 -6.92 -34.65 26.21
N ALA A 117 -7.18 -35.12 24.99
CA ALA A 117 -7.53 -34.20 23.89
C ALA A 117 -8.98 -34.47 23.49
N ILE A 118 -9.89 -33.59 23.90
CA ILE A 118 -11.19 -33.48 23.25
C ILE A 118 -10.91 -33.15 21.77
N PRO A 119 -11.35 -33.96 20.80
CA PRO A 119 -11.21 -33.62 19.39
C PRO A 119 -11.86 -32.26 19.16
N ASP A 120 -11.12 -31.28 18.66
CA ASP A 120 -11.68 -29.98 18.29
C ASP A 120 -12.38 -30.13 16.93
N PRO A 121 -13.71 -29.95 16.85
CA PRO A 121 -14.42 -30.06 15.58
C PRO A 121 -14.54 -28.69 14.86
N LEU A 122 -14.12 -27.59 15.49
CA LEU A 122 -14.28 -26.26 14.92
C LEU A 122 -13.09 -25.97 14.00
N ALA A 123 -13.39 -25.56 12.77
CA ALA A 123 -12.36 -25.12 11.85
C ALA A 123 -11.89 -23.69 12.21
N PRO A 124 -10.62 -23.36 11.93
CA PRO A 124 -10.12 -22.01 12.13
C PRO A 124 -10.86 -21.01 11.25
N THR A 125 -10.80 -19.73 11.61
CA THR A 125 -11.15 -18.62 10.71
C THR A 125 -9.88 -18.06 10.07
N VAL A 126 -9.96 -17.64 8.81
CA VAL A 126 -8.84 -16.94 8.14
C VAL A 126 -9.32 -15.98 7.06
N SER A 127 -8.65 -14.84 6.95
CA SER A 127 -8.87 -13.84 5.90
C SER A 127 -7.58 -13.18 5.47
N ILE A 128 -7.45 -12.87 4.19
CA ILE A 128 -6.33 -12.09 3.65
C ILE A 128 -6.51 -10.64 4.10
N SER A 129 -5.53 -10.10 4.83
CA SER A 129 -5.50 -8.70 5.28
C SER A 129 -4.75 -7.79 4.32
N SER A 130 -3.82 -8.34 3.53
CA SER A 130 -3.17 -7.66 2.41
C SER A 130 -2.62 -8.69 1.42
N PRO A 131 -2.66 -8.43 0.10
CA PRO A 131 -3.38 -7.36 -0.58
C PRO A 131 -4.92 -7.55 -0.52
N GLY A 132 -5.68 -6.45 -0.56
CA GLY A 132 -7.14 -6.49 -0.54
C GLY A 132 -7.77 -6.96 -1.86
N ASN A 133 -9.04 -7.35 -1.82
CA ASN A 133 -9.77 -7.79 -3.01
C ASN A 133 -9.89 -6.66 -4.06
N GLY A 134 -9.62 -7.00 -5.32
CA GLY A 134 -9.62 -6.10 -6.47
C GLY A 134 -8.38 -5.20 -6.60
N THR A 135 -7.41 -5.31 -5.69
CA THR A 135 -6.22 -4.44 -5.74
C THR A 135 -5.28 -4.84 -6.87
N THR A 136 -4.59 -3.84 -7.43
CA THR A 136 -3.49 -4.05 -8.36
C THR A 136 -2.18 -4.01 -7.60
N VAL A 137 -1.32 -5.00 -7.83
CA VAL A 137 -0.04 -5.16 -7.16
C VAL A 137 1.12 -5.19 -8.17
N THR A 138 2.27 -4.64 -7.79
CA THR A 138 3.49 -4.60 -8.62
C THR A 138 4.73 -4.59 -7.72
N GLY A 139 5.84 -5.15 -8.21
CA GLY A 139 7.09 -5.27 -7.45
C GLY A 139 6.97 -6.20 -6.24
N THR A 140 7.60 -5.81 -5.13
CA THR A 140 7.56 -6.53 -3.86
C THR A 140 6.34 -6.13 -3.03
N VAL A 141 5.51 -7.10 -2.68
CA VAL A 141 4.22 -6.91 -2.00
C VAL A 141 4.22 -7.69 -0.70
N THR A 142 3.78 -7.07 0.39
CA THR A 142 3.52 -7.82 1.63
C THR A 142 2.19 -8.54 1.52
N VAL A 143 2.23 -9.86 1.56
CA VAL A 143 1.06 -10.73 1.66
C VAL A 143 0.87 -11.09 3.13
N SER A 144 -0.32 -10.87 3.68
CA SER A 144 -0.64 -11.12 5.07
C SER A 144 -2.07 -11.62 5.28
N ALA A 145 -2.29 -12.33 6.38
CA ALA A 145 -3.60 -12.82 6.80
C ALA A 145 -3.79 -12.72 8.30
N ASP A 146 -5.06 -12.62 8.70
CA ASP A 146 -5.52 -12.77 10.07
C ASP A 146 -6.18 -14.14 10.20
N ALA A 147 -5.74 -14.93 11.18
CA ALA A 147 -6.32 -16.25 11.46
C ALA A 147 -6.53 -16.42 12.96
N ALA A 148 -7.65 -17.03 13.34
CA ALA A 148 -8.02 -17.27 14.72
C ALA A 148 -8.78 -18.59 14.86
N ASP A 149 -8.62 -19.23 16.01
CA ASP A 149 -9.23 -20.52 16.35
C ASP A 149 -9.41 -20.62 17.88
N ASN A 150 -10.32 -21.47 18.36
CA ASN A 150 -10.58 -21.67 19.79
C ASN A 150 -9.50 -22.48 20.52
N VAL A 151 -8.75 -23.33 19.82
CA VAL A 151 -7.64 -24.13 20.38
C VAL A 151 -6.29 -23.67 19.81
N GLY A 152 -6.30 -22.95 18.68
CA GLY A 152 -5.16 -22.25 18.12
C GLY A 152 -4.88 -22.67 16.69
N VAL A 153 -4.33 -21.74 15.92
CA VAL A 153 -3.96 -21.97 14.51
C VAL A 153 -2.59 -22.64 14.48
N ALA A 154 -2.51 -23.83 13.88
CA ALA A 154 -1.26 -24.57 13.71
C ALA A 154 -0.45 -24.06 12.50
N SER A 155 -1.13 -23.67 11.41
CA SER A 155 -0.45 -23.10 10.25
C SER A 155 -1.35 -22.28 9.33
N VAL A 156 -0.72 -21.42 8.52
CA VAL A 156 -1.33 -20.66 7.44
C VAL A 156 -0.49 -20.82 6.17
N GLN A 157 -1.12 -21.18 5.06
CA GLN A 157 -0.48 -21.30 3.74
C GLN A 157 -1.20 -20.42 2.72
N PHE A 158 -0.43 -19.61 1.98
CA PHE A 158 -0.92 -18.85 0.83
C PHE A 158 -0.69 -19.61 -0.48
N THR A 159 -1.58 -19.41 -1.44
CA THR A 159 -1.48 -19.96 -2.80
C THR A 159 -1.90 -18.91 -3.82
N LEU A 160 -1.25 -18.92 -4.98
CA LEU A 160 -1.62 -18.10 -6.14
C LEU A 160 -2.06 -19.04 -7.27
N ASP A 161 -3.30 -18.91 -7.73
CA ASP A 161 -3.91 -19.79 -8.74
C ASP A 161 -3.76 -21.30 -8.43
N GLY A 162 -3.78 -21.64 -7.14
CA GLY A 162 -3.66 -23.01 -6.64
C GLY A 162 -2.22 -23.50 -6.40
N ALA A 163 -1.18 -22.76 -6.82
CA ALA A 163 0.21 -23.08 -6.51
C ALA A 163 0.66 -22.42 -5.19
N ASN A 164 1.50 -23.09 -4.40
CA ASN A 164 2.02 -22.52 -3.14
C ASN A 164 2.76 -21.21 -3.38
N LEU A 165 2.35 -20.17 -2.64
CA LEU A 165 2.96 -18.86 -2.66
C LEU A 165 3.68 -18.63 -1.34
N GLY A 166 4.99 -18.88 -1.33
CA GLY A 166 5.80 -18.79 -0.13
C GLY A 166 5.66 -20.01 0.81
N PRO A 167 6.35 -19.98 1.96
CA PRO A 167 6.35 -21.05 2.94
C PRO A 167 5.03 -21.12 3.72
N GLU A 168 4.80 -22.27 4.36
CA GLU A 168 3.79 -22.43 5.39
C GLU A 168 4.23 -21.68 6.66
N LEU A 169 3.34 -20.87 7.22
CA LEU A 169 3.62 -20.03 8.39
C LEU A 169 2.98 -20.65 9.64
N THR A 170 3.78 -20.99 10.65
CA THR A 170 3.31 -21.71 11.85
C THR A 170 3.12 -20.81 13.07
N ALA A 171 3.31 -19.50 12.93
CA ALA A 171 3.12 -18.53 14.00
C ALA A 171 2.77 -17.15 13.43
N ALA A 172 1.98 -16.38 14.18
CA ALA A 172 1.68 -14.99 13.85
C ALA A 172 2.90 -14.08 14.10
N PRO A 173 3.09 -12.99 13.32
CA PRO A 173 2.22 -12.53 12.24
C PRO A 173 2.34 -13.38 10.97
N TYR A 174 1.20 -13.74 10.36
CA TYR A 174 1.15 -14.51 9.13
C TYR A 174 1.39 -13.61 7.93
N ALA A 175 2.65 -13.26 7.67
CA ALA A 175 3.02 -12.39 6.57
C ALA A 175 4.37 -12.76 5.94
N PHE A 176 4.51 -12.51 4.63
CA PHE A 176 5.80 -12.57 3.93
C PHE A 176 5.83 -11.57 2.76
N ALA A 177 7.03 -11.27 2.28
CA ALA A 177 7.24 -10.44 1.10
C ALA A 177 7.20 -11.31 -0.17
N TRP A 178 6.32 -10.97 -1.10
CA TRP A 178 6.14 -11.63 -2.38
C TRP A 178 6.68 -10.76 -3.52
N ASP A 179 7.59 -11.29 -4.32
CA ASP A 179 8.04 -10.67 -5.57
C ASP A 179 7.10 -11.04 -6.74
N THR A 180 6.42 -10.05 -7.29
CA THR A 180 5.46 -10.22 -8.40
C THR A 180 6.11 -10.19 -9.78
N THR A 181 7.41 -9.90 -9.91
CA THR A 181 8.06 -9.62 -11.21
C THR A 181 8.06 -10.80 -12.18
N ALA A 182 8.11 -12.03 -11.65
CA ALA A 182 8.05 -13.27 -12.43
C ALA A 182 6.62 -13.72 -12.78
N VAL A 183 5.60 -13.07 -12.22
CA VAL A 183 4.20 -13.43 -12.44
C VAL A 183 3.66 -12.71 -13.68
N ALA A 184 2.79 -13.38 -14.42
CA ALA A 184 2.16 -12.80 -15.60
C ALA A 184 1.30 -11.58 -15.21
N SER A 185 1.14 -10.61 -16.11
CA SER A 185 0.20 -9.53 -15.86
C SER A 185 -1.24 -10.00 -16.07
N GLY A 186 -2.15 -9.55 -15.22
CA GLY A 186 -3.56 -9.91 -15.29
C GLY A 186 -4.16 -10.29 -13.95
N PRO A 187 -5.42 -10.75 -13.96
CA PRO A 187 -6.10 -11.18 -12.75
C PRO A 187 -5.55 -12.51 -12.23
N HIS A 188 -5.35 -12.61 -10.92
CA HIS A 188 -4.92 -13.81 -10.21
C HIS A 188 -5.79 -14.04 -8.97
N THR A 189 -5.96 -15.31 -8.59
CA THR A 189 -6.65 -15.69 -7.35
C THR A 189 -5.62 -15.93 -6.25
N LEU A 190 -5.56 -15.04 -5.27
CA LEU A 190 -4.78 -15.24 -4.06
C LEU A 190 -5.68 -15.90 -3.01
N ARG A 191 -5.29 -17.11 -2.59
CA ARG A 191 -6.02 -17.90 -1.60
C ARG A 191 -5.16 -18.15 -0.37
N VAL A 192 -5.79 -18.14 0.80
CA VAL A 192 -5.18 -18.49 2.09
C VAL A 192 -5.93 -19.66 2.70
N VAL A 193 -5.20 -20.57 3.35
CA VAL A 193 -5.75 -21.69 4.13
C VAL A 193 -5.13 -21.65 5.52
N ALA A 194 -5.95 -21.75 6.56
CA ALA A 194 -5.50 -22.00 7.93
C ALA A 194 -5.83 -23.43 8.34
N ARG A 195 -4.93 -24.02 9.14
CA ARG A 195 -5.07 -25.34 9.74
C ARG A 195 -4.91 -25.23 11.25
N ASP A 196 -5.73 -25.94 12.02
CA ASP A 196 -5.57 -26.05 13.48
C ASP A 196 -4.77 -27.32 13.89
N ALA A 197 -4.62 -27.54 15.20
CA ALA A 197 -3.95 -28.74 15.72
C ALA A 197 -4.75 -30.05 15.51
N GLY A 198 -6.08 -29.95 15.40
CA GLY A 198 -7.00 -31.05 15.11
C GLY A 198 -7.00 -31.49 13.63
N GLY A 199 -6.40 -30.69 12.74
CA GLY A 199 -6.36 -30.91 11.30
C GLY A 199 -7.53 -30.31 10.53
N ASN A 200 -8.39 -29.51 11.17
CA ASN A 200 -9.47 -28.82 10.46
C ASN A 200 -8.91 -27.70 9.59
N LEU A 201 -9.55 -27.47 8.44
CA LEU A 201 -9.12 -26.50 7.44
C LEU A 201 -10.23 -25.51 7.14
N PHE A 202 -9.85 -24.25 7.01
CA PHE A 202 -10.69 -23.22 6.39
C PHE A 202 -9.85 -22.36 5.47
N GLY A 203 -10.47 -21.80 4.43
CA GLY A 203 -9.76 -20.92 3.52
C GLY A 203 -10.63 -19.80 2.97
N SER A 204 -9.96 -18.74 2.58
CA SER A 204 -10.55 -17.55 1.97
C SER A 204 -9.73 -17.18 0.73
N ALA A 205 -10.33 -16.45 -0.20
CA ALA A 205 -9.65 -16.02 -1.42
C ALA A 205 -10.07 -14.60 -1.80
N VAL A 206 -9.14 -13.90 -2.44
CA VAL A 206 -9.36 -12.60 -3.07
C VAL A 206 -8.87 -12.66 -4.51
N THR A 207 -9.48 -11.86 -5.38
CA THR A 207 -8.94 -11.62 -6.73
C THR A 207 -8.07 -10.38 -6.68
N ILE A 208 -6.85 -10.48 -7.20
CA ILE A 208 -5.94 -9.35 -7.39
C ILE A 208 -5.57 -9.21 -8.85
N THR A 209 -5.04 -8.07 -9.25
CA THR A 209 -4.41 -7.90 -10.57
C THR A 209 -2.92 -7.72 -10.38
N VAL A 210 -2.10 -8.58 -10.98
CA VAL A 210 -0.65 -8.35 -11.06
C VAL A 210 -0.39 -7.44 -12.26
N ALA A 211 0.26 -6.31 -12.02
CA ALA A 211 0.76 -5.41 -13.06
C ALA A 211 2.29 -5.46 -13.07
N LYS A 212 2.87 -5.50 -14.27
CA LYS A 212 4.32 -5.30 -14.40
C LYS A 212 4.65 -3.82 -14.26
N ALA A 213 5.79 -3.54 -13.63
CA ALA A 213 6.31 -2.18 -13.60
C ALA A 213 6.52 -1.69 -15.04
N ASP A 214 6.06 -0.48 -15.32
CA ASP A 214 6.36 0.14 -16.59
C ASP A 214 7.84 0.54 -16.61
N THR A 215 8.53 0.11 -17.65
CA THR A 215 9.97 0.35 -17.85
C THR A 215 10.23 1.01 -19.20
N LYS A 216 9.19 1.27 -19.99
CA LYS A 216 9.32 1.85 -21.32
C LYS A 216 9.29 3.38 -21.17
N PRO A 217 10.31 4.11 -21.63
CA PRO A 217 10.25 5.55 -21.68
C PRO A 217 9.25 6.07 -22.71
N PRO A 218 8.74 7.30 -22.55
CA PRO A 218 7.88 7.93 -23.53
C PRO A 218 8.61 8.15 -24.86
N ALA A 219 7.96 7.81 -25.98
CA ALA A 219 8.48 8.05 -27.32
C ALA A 219 8.25 9.52 -27.74
N ILE A 220 9.33 10.30 -27.76
CA ILE A 220 9.30 11.72 -28.15
C ILE A 220 9.23 11.87 -29.68
N SER A 221 8.33 12.73 -30.16
CA SER A 221 8.15 13.04 -31.58
C SER A 221 7.76 14.51 -31.81
N GLY A 222 7.87 15.00 -33.05
CA GLY A 222 7.38 16.34 -33.44
C GLY A 222 8.09 17.52 -32.78
N VAL A 223 9.35 17.36 -32.36
CA VAL A 223 10.13 18.43 -31.71
C VAL A 223 10.36 19.59 -32.68
N ALA A 224 9.89 20.79 -32.33
CA ALA A 224 10.00 21.97 -33.17
C ALA A 224 10.10 23.27 -32.36
N ALA A 225 10.76 24.28 -32.93
CA ALA A 225 10.77 25.65 -32.45
C ALA A 225 9.85 26.51 -33.32
N SER A 226 9.06 27.37 -32.67
CA SER A 226 8.11 28.29 -33.30
C SER A 226 8.08 29.63 -32.56
N SER A 227 7.33 30.61 -33.07
CA SER A 227 7.16 31.92 -32.43
C SER A 227 8.50 32.56 -32.02
N ILE A 228 9.51 32.43 -32.88
CA ILE A 228 10.87 32.89 -32.61
C ILE A 228 10.88 34.42 -32.68
N THR A 229 11.37 35.06 -31.62
CA THR A 229 11.53 36.51 -31.53
C THR A 229 13.02 36.85 -31.40
N SER A 230 13.34 38.12 -31.19
CA SER A 230 14.71 38.53 -30.85
C SER A 230 15.16 38.12 -29.45
N SER A 231 14.24 37.65 -28.59
CA SER A 231 14.52 37.34 -27.20
C SER A 231 13.89 36.04 -26.68
N GLY A 232 13.32 35.22 -27.57
CA GLY A 232 12.62 34.01 -27.16
C GLY A 232 12.19 33.12 -28.32
N ALA A 233 11.62 31.98 -27.96
CA ALA A 233 10.98 31.02 -28.87
C ALA A 233 10.03 30.12 -28.08
N THR A 234 9.12 29.44 -28.76
CA THR A 234 8.28 28.38 -28.18
C THR A 234 8.71 27.03 -28.71
N ILE A 235 9.02 26.10 -27.82
CA ILE A 235 9.39 24.72 -28.15
C ILE A 235 8.20 23.81 -27.90
N THR A 236 7.84 23.01 -28.91
CA THR A 236 6.71 22.07 -28.87
C THR A 236 7.15 20.67 -29.27
N TRP A 237 6.54 19.65 -28.66
CA TRP A 237 6.73 18.24 -29.01
C TRP A 237 5.56 17.40 -28.49
N THR A 238 5.53 16.12 -28.85
CA THR A 238 4.54 15.15 -28.39
C THR A 238 5.20 13.88 -27.86
N THR A 239 4.50 13.17 -26.97
CA THR A 239 4.85 11.83 -26.49
C THR A 239 3.69 10.85 -26.70
N ASP A 240 4.00 9.55 -26.80
CA ASP A 240 3.00 8.48 -26.93
C ASP A 240 2.26 8.17 -25.62
N GLU A 241 2.74 8.70 -24.50
CA GLU A 241 2.14 8.62 -23.17
C GLU A 241 2.34 9.90 -22.36
N ALA A 242 1.56 10.09 -21.29
CA ALA A 242 1.60 11.30 -20.49
C ALA A 242 2.91 11.43 -19.71
N SER A 243 3.60 12.56 -19.88
CA SER A 243 4.93 12.78 -19.30
C SER A 243 5.16 14.24 -18.94
N ASP A 244 6.21 14.51 -18.14
CA ASP A 244 6.63 15.87 -17.83
C ASP A 244 7.23 16.60 -19.04
N SER A 245 7.40 17.92 -18.92
CA SER A 245 7.89 18.76 -20.02
C SER A 245 9.18 19.46 -19.64
N VAL A 246 10.33 19.09 -20.24
CA VAL A 246 11.62 19.74 -19.98
C VAL A 246 12.29 20.15 -21.29
N VAL A 247 12.72 21.41 -21.39
CA VAL A 247 13.60 21.92 -22.46
C VAL A 247 14.94 22.29 -21.85
N ILE A 248 16.01 21.72 -22.38
CA ILE A 248 17.40 22.05 -22.01
C ILE A 248 18.02 22.77 -23.21
N TYR A 249 18.57 23.97 -23.01
CA TYR A 249 18.97 24.84 -24.11
C TYR A 249 20.20 25.71 -23.77
N GLY A 250 20.87 26.22 -24.80
CA GLY A 250 21.99 27.16 -24.67
C GLY A 250 22.58 27.56 -26.03
N PRO A 251 23.55 28.49 -26.08
CA PRO A 251 24.15 28.95 -27.33
C PRO A 251 25.06 27.91 -28.01
N THR A 252 25.33 26.79 -27.32
CA THR A 252 26.13 25.66 -27.82
C THR A 252 25.48 24.35 -27.39
N THR A 253 25.95 23.23 -27.93
CA THR A 253 25.51 21.87 -27.53
C THR A 253 25.89 21.47 -26.10
N ALA A 254 26.68 22.28 -25.38
CA ALA A 254 26.85 22.13 -23.94
C ALA A 254 25.58 22.54 -23.17
N TYR A 255 24.65 23.23 -23.85
CA TYR A 255 23.46 23.85 -23.26
C TYR A 255 23.85 24.73 -22.05
N GLY A 256 22.95 24.94 -21.10
CA GLY A 256 23.26 25.68 -19.87
C GLY A 256 22.04 26.22 -19.12
N ALA A 257 20.89 26.25 -19.78
CA ALA A 257 19.62 26.65 -19.19
C ALA A 257 18.58 25.52 -19.31
N THR A 258 17.58 25.55 -18.42
CA THR A 258 16.48 24.58 -18.39
C THR A 258 15.16 25.29 -18.13
N SER A 259 14.11 24.90 -18.87
CA SER A 259 12.72 25.27 -18.62
C SER A 259 11.89 24.01 -18.44
N SER A 260 11.13 23.91 -17.34
CA SER A 260 10.42 22.67 -16.99
C SER A 260 8.97 22.88 -16.54
N SER A 261 8.17 21.82 -16.62
CA SER A 261 6.84 21.68 -16.02
C SER A 261 6.61 20.21 -15.64
N ALA A 262 6.10 19.96 -14.43
CA ALA A 262 5.81 18.62 -13.93
C ALA A 262 4.42 18.09 -14.34
N ALA A 263 3.61 18.88 -15.05
CA ALA A 263 2.30 18.44 -15.52
C ALA A 263 2.47 17.32 -16.56
N LEU A 264 1.79 16.19 -16.33
CA LEU A 264 1.83 15.04 -17.23
C LEU A 264 0.87 15.26 -18.40
N VAL A 265 1.42 15.46 -19.59
CA VAL A 265 0.67 15.69 -20.84
C VAL A 265 1.31 14.91 -21.98
N THR A 266 0.59 14.77 -23.09
CA THR A 266 1.11 14.18 -24.35
C THR A 266 1.42 15.22 -25.42
N ALA A 267 0.93 16.45 -25.25
CA ALA A 267 1.22 17.60 -26.09
C ALA A 267 1.92 18.66 -25.26
N HIS A 268 3.21 18.87 -25.54
CA HIS A 268 4.08 19.70 -24.72
C HIS A 268 4.33 21.05 -25.38
N SER A 269 4.43 22.10 -24.57
CA SER A 269 4.80 23.44 -25.01
C SER A 269 5.55 24.17 -23.91
N ARG A 270 6.70 24.75 -24.25
CA ARG A 270 7.50 25.58 -23.34
C ARG A 270 7.97 26.84 -24.06
N THR A 271 7.66 28.00 -23.50
CA THR A 271 8.19 29.28 -23.97
C THR A 271 9.54 29.57 -23.32
N LEU A 272 10.52 29.93 -24.13
CA LEU A 272 11.84 30.41 -23.74
C LEU A 272 11.87 31.93 -23.87
N THR A 273 12.41 32.62 -22.87
CA THR A 273 12.51 34.09 -22.82
C THR A 273 13.89 34.52 -22.37
N GLY A 274 14.22 35.80 -22.53
CA GLY A 274 15.49 36.37 -22.06
C GLY A 274 16.70 35.95 -22.91
N LEU A 275 16.49 35.50 -24.14
CA LEU A 275 17.56 35.09 -25.04
C LEU A 275 18.24 36.31 -25.68
N SER A 276 19.53 36.17 -26.01
CA SER A 276 20.25 37.16 -26.82
C SER A 276 19.75 37.14 -28.27
N ALA A 277 19.65 38.32 -28.89
CA ALA A 277 19.21 38.48 -30.27
C ALA A 277 20.27 38.02 -31.29
N ASN A 278 19.82 37.67 -32.50
CA ASN A 278 20.69 37.19 -33.59
C ASN A 278 21.68 36.09 -33.15
N THR A 279 21.23 35.19 -32.28
CA THR A 279 22.07 34.16 -31.65
C THR A 279 21.47 32.79 -31.92
N GLN A 280 22.31 31.86 -32.39
CA GLN A 280 21.91 30.46 -32.52
C GLN A 280 21.83 29.83 -31.13
N TYR A 281 20.75 29.09 -30.87
CA TYR A 281 20.54 28.28 -29.69
C TYR A 281 20.39 26.81 -30.11
N HIS A 282 21.08 25.95 -29.38
CA HIS A 282 20.86 24.51 -29.37
C HIS A 282 19.89 24.17 -28.25
N TYR A 283 19.01 23.21 -28.49
CA TYR A 283 18.08 22.70 -27.50
C TYR A 283 17.78 21.22 -27.71
N ARG A 284 17.41 20.55 -26.62
CA ARG A 284 16.82 19.22 -26.62
C ARG A 284 15.70 19.17 -25.60
N VAL A 285 14.79 18.23 -25.78
CA VAL A 285 13.68 18.01 -24.86
C VAL A 285 13.86 16.72 -24.08
N LYS A 286 13.41 16.73 -22.83
CA LYS A 286 13.34 15.56 -21.96
C LYS A 286 11.92 15.44 -21.44
N SER A 287 11.44 14.21 -21.36
CA SER A 287 10.14 13.86 -20.83
C SER A 287 10.25 12.59 -20.00
N THR A 288 9.63 12.59 -18.83
CA THR A 288 9.61 11.49 -17.85
C THR A 288 8.16 11.16 -17.56
N ASP A 289 7.78 9.91 -17.73
CA ASP A 289 6.41 9.44 -17.46
C ASP A 289 6.09 9.40 -15.95
N SER A 290 4.88 8.96 -15.60
CA SER A 290 4.45 8.77 -14.20
C SER A 290 5.17 7.64 -13.47
N SER A 291 5.78 6.70 -14.20
CA SER A 291 6.52 5.56 -13.67
C SER A 291 8.00 5.87 -13.45
N GLY A 292 8.46 7.06 -13.86
CA GLY A 292 9.83 7.52 -13.71
C GLY A 292 10.76 7.17 -14.87
N ASN A 293 10.25 6.72 -16.02
CA ASN A 293 11.07 6.38 -17.19
C ASN A 293 11.40 7.63 -18.00
N PRO A 294 12.69 8.03 -18.13
CA PRO A 294 13.06 9.24 -18.85
C PRO A 294 13.40 8.98 -20.32
N ALA A 295 12.92 9.84 -21.21
CA ALA A 295 13.33 9.94 -22.60
C ALA A 295 13.97 11.29 -22.89
N THR A 296 14.94 11.33 -23.81
CA THR A 296 15.59 12.57 -24.25
C THR A 296 15.70 12.57 -25.77
N SER A 297 15.36 13.70 -26.39
CA SER A 297 15.47 13.87 -27.84
C SER A 297 16.92 14.05 -28.30
N GLY A 298 17.12 14.02 -29.62
CA GLY A 298 18.34 14.56 -30.23
C GLY A 298 18.47 16.08 -30.05
N ASP A 299 19.57 16.63 -30.56
CA ASP A 299 19.82 18.07 -30.60
C ASP A 299 19.05 18.73 -31.75
N PHE A 300 18.48 19.89 -31.46
CA PHE A 300 17.83 20.77 -32.41
C PHE A 300 18.38 22.18 -32.24
N SER A 301 18.18 23.05 -33.23
CA SER A 301 18.58 24.45 -33.10
C SER A 301 17.58 25.41 -33.72
N PHE A 302 17.62 26.65 -33.24
CA PHE A 302 16.96 27.81 -33.84
C PHE A 302 17.85 29.04 -33.66
N THR A 303 17.62 30.08 -34.46
CA THR A 303 18.34 31.36 -34.32
C THR A 303 17.34 32.44 -33.96
N THR A 304 17.56 33.14 -32.84
CA THR A 304 16.74 34.29 -32.46
C THR A 304 16.85 35.38 -33.52
N LEU A 305 15.79 36.16 -33.69
CA LEU A 305 15.78 37.20 -34.71
C LEU A 305 16.70 38.38 -34.33
N PRO A 306 17.14 39.22 -35.28
CA PRO A 306 17.89 40.44 -34.97
C PRO A 306 17.10 41.41 -34.08
N ALA A 307 17.79 42.08 -33.15
CA ALA A 307 17.22 43.20 -32.42
C ALA A 307 17.02 44.41 -33.35
N LEU A 308 16.02 45.23 -33.05
CA LEU A 308 15.80 46.47 -33.78
C LEU A 308 17.01 47.41 -33.60
N SER A 309 17.63 47.79 -34.71
CA SER A 309 18.80 48.67 -34.76
C SER A 309 18.75 49.57 -35.99
N VAL A 310 19.42 50.73 -35.91
CA VAL A 310 19.63 51.64 -37.03
C VAL A 310 20.94 52.42 -36.87
N SER A 311 21.66 52.62 -37.98
CA SER A 311 22.89 53.41 -38.04
C SER A 311 22.94 54.22 -39.34
N ILE A 312 23.46 55.46 -39.28
CA ILE A 312 23.75 56.24 -40.48
C ILE A 312 25.00 55.65 -41.16
N THR A 313 24.90 55.39 -42.46
CA THR A 313 26.00 54.83 -43.28
C THR A 313 26.63 55.84 -44.22
N ALA A 314 25.89 56.91 -44.58
CA ALA A 314 26.44 58.05 -45.31
C ALA A 314 25.61 59.30 -45.01
N PRO A 315 26.21 60.50 -45.00
CA PRO A 315 27.66 60.76 -45.07
C PRO A 315 28.41 60.18 -43.85
N SER A 316 29.74 60.03 -43.94
CA SER A 316 30.55 59.60 -42.79
C SER A 316 30.57 60.68 -41.71
N ALA A 317 30.77 60.28 -40.45
CA ALA A 317 30.98 61.24 -39.36
C ALA A 317 32.17 62.17 -39.69
N GLY A 318 32.01 63.47 -39.45
CA GLY A 318 32.97 64.53 -39.76
C GLY A 318 32.99 64.98 -41.23
N ALA A 319 32.17 64.40 -42.11
CA ALA A 319 32.17 64.77 -43.52
C ALA A 319 31.83 66.26 -43.73
N ARG A 320 32.58 66.92 -44.62
CA ARG A 320 32.19 68.21 -45.19
C ARG A 320 31.26 67.96 -46.38
N VAL A 321 30.08 68.56 -46.36
CA VAL A 321 29.01 68.30 -47.33
C VAL A 321 28.53 69.60 -47.96
N SER A 322 28.17 69.55 -49.25
CA SER A 322 27.63 70.68 -50.00
C SER A 322 26.76 70.20 -51.16
N GLY A 323 25.85 71.05 -51.64
CA GLY A 323 24.95 70.71 -52.74
C GLY A 323 23.89 69.66 -52.36
N ARG A 324 23.69 68.67 -53.24
CA ARG A 324 22.73 67.58 -53.01
C ARG A 324 23.50 66.31 -52.68
N ILE A 325 23.31 65.80 -51.47
CA ILE A 325 23.97 64.58 -50.99
C ILE A 325 22.95 63.51 -50.61
N LYS A 326 23.39 62.26 -50.67
CA LYS A 326 22.62 61.12 -50.17
C LYS A 326 22.89 60.95 -48.69
N VAL A 327 21.84 60.91 -47.88
CA VAL A 327 21.88 60.42 -46.50
C VAL A 327 21.33 59.01 -46.52
N SER A 328 22.08 58.04 -46.03
CA SER A 328 21.70 56.62 -46.03
C SER A 328 21.85 56.02 -44.64
N ALA A 329 21.06 55.00 -44.35
CA ALA A 329 21.11 54.26 -43.10
C ALA A 329 20.98 52.76 -43.35
N GLN A 330 21.56 51.98 -42.45
CA GLN A 330 21.30 50.56 -42.32
C GLN A 330 20.42 50.33 -41.10
N ALA A 331 19.34 49.57 -41.25
CA ALA A 331 18.45 49.19 -40.17
C ALA A 331 18.14 47.70 -40.24
N ALA A 332 18.04 47.05 -39.08
CA ALA A 332 17.72 45.63 -38.96
C ALA A 332 16.71 45.42 -37.84
N SER A 333 15.76 44.50 -38.03
CA SER A 333 14.86 44.01 -36.99
C SER A 333 14.31 42.66 -37.42
N GLY A 334 14.08 41.78 -36.45
CA GLY A 334 13.41 40.50 -36.67
C GLY A 334 12.00 40.60 -37.24
N SER A 335 11.25 41.65 -36.88
CA SER A 335 9.91 41.89 -37.43
C SER A 335 9.95 42.49 -38.84
N GLY A 336 11.14 42.84 -39.35
CA GLY A 336 11.32 43.67 -40.53
C GLY A 336 11.14 45.15 -40.22
N ILE A 337 11.84 46.01 -40.96
CA ILE A 337 11.74 47.47 -40.79
C ILE A 337 10.53 47.98 -41.57
N ALA A 338 9.70 48.81 -40.93
CA ALA A 338 8.56 49.47 -41.55
C ALA A 338 8.95 50.82 -42.17
N SER A 339 9.82 51.58 -41.51
CA SER A 339 10.32 52.85 -42.04
C SER A 339 11.59 53.35 -41.36
N VAL A 340 12.32 54.26 -42.02
CA VAL A 340 13.43 55.04 -41.48
C VAL A 340 13.17 56.54 -41.68
N GLN A 341 13.17 57.30 -40.59
CA GLN A 341 13.08 58.75 -40.58
C GLN A 341 14.46 59.37 -40.37
N PHE A 342 14.98 60.09 -41.37
CA PHE A 342 16.21 60.86 -41.24
C PHE A 342 15.93 62.23 -40.62
N ARG A 343 16.79 62.66 -39.70
CA ARG A 343 16.68 63.95 -38.99
C ARG A 343 17.98 64.74 -39.05
N LEU A 344 17.85 66.06 -39.15
CA LEU A 344 18.91 67.05 -39.07
C LEU A 344 18.61 67.95 -37.86
N ASP A 345 19.53 67.99 -36.88
CA ASP A 345 19.40 68.77 -35.65
C ASP A 345 18.06 68.52 -34.93
N GLY A 346 17.66 67.24 -34.87
CA GLY A 346 16.41 66.79 -34.27
C GLY A 346 15.17 66.94 -35.15
N ASN A 347 15.22 67.69 -36.25
CA ASN A 347 14.10 67.93 -37.15
C ASN A 347 14.07 66.92 -38.30
N ASN A 348 12.88 66.51 -38.74
CA ASN A 348 12.75 65.58 -39.88
C ASN A 348 13.25 66.25 -41.18
N LEU A 349 14.21 65.59 -41.86
CA LEU A 349 14.76 66.09 -43.13
C LEU A 349 13.74 65.99 -44.28
N LYS A 350 13.05 64.85 -44.36
CA LYS A 350 12.04 64.50 -45.37
C LYS A 350 10.99 63.56 -44.76
N ALA A 351 10.01 63.14 -45.57
CA ALA A 351 9.12 62.04 -45.20
C ALA A 351 9.93 60.76 -44.90
N LYS A 352 9.32 59.87 -44.10
CA LYS A 352 9.90 58.56 -43.77
C LYS A 352 10.16 57.75 -45.04
N ASP A 353 11.32 57.12 -45.12
CA ASP A 353 11.62 56.13 -46.14
C ASP A 353 11.08 54.76 -45.73
N THR A 354 10.38 54.08 -46.62
CA THR A 354 9.72 52.79 -46.36
C THR A 354 10.33 51.64 -47.18
N SER A 355 11.37 51.93 -47.97
CA SER A 355 12.01 50.96 -48.86
C SER A 355 13.51 50.84 -48.58
N SER A 356 13.98 49.61 -48.36
CA SER A 356 15.41 49.31 -48.30
C SER A 356 16.00 49.23 -49.72
N PRO A 357 17.20 49.77 -50.00
CA PRO A 357 18.12 50.41 -49.07
C PRO A 357 17.68 51.83 -48.67
N TYR A 358 17.63 52.09 -47.35
CA TYR A 358 17.08 53.33 -46.81
C TYR A 358 17.97 54.53 -47.10
N SER A 359 17.41 55.51 -47.81
CA SER A 359 18.10 56.74 -48.12
C SER A 359 17.20 57.88 -48.56
N ILE A 360 17.66 59.10 -48.31
CA ILE A 360 17.06 60.32 -48.84
C ILE A 360 18.12 61.19 -49.52
N VAL A 361 17.67 62.06 -50.43
CA VAL A 361 18.50 63.16 -50.94
C VAL A 361 18.27 64.41 -50.09
N TRP A 362 19.31 64.90 -49.44
CA TRP A 362 19.34 66.16 -48.70
C TRP A 362 19.99 67.26 -49.56
N ASP A 363 19.30 68.39 -49.71
CA ASP A 363 19.82 69.59 -50.37
C ASP A 363 20.38 70.54 -49.30
N THR A 364 21.70 70.50 -49.09
CA THR A 364 22.37 71.21 -48.00
C THR A 364 22.30 72.72 -48.19
N ARG A 365 22.03 73.22 -49.40
CA ARG A 365 21.87 74.65 -49.72
C ARG A 365 20.68 75.31 -49.02
N ARG A 366 19.78 74.49 -48.44
CA ARG A 366 18.62 74.94 -47.66
C ARG A 366 18.87 74.92 -46.15
N SER A 367 20.10 74.57 -45.75
CA SER A 367 20.57 74.54 -44.36
C SER A 367 21.65 75.60 -44.19
N SER A 368 21.82 76.11 -42.97
CA SER A 368 22.92 77.02 -42.63
C SER A 368 24.28 76.36 -42.88
N ASN A 369 25.30 77.16 -43.18
CA ASN A 369 26.68 76.66 -43.13
C ASN A 369 27.10 76.46 -41.67
N GLY A 370 27.92 75.43 -41.41
CA GLY A 370 28.40 75.11 -40.06
C GLY A 370 28.21 73.63 -39.68
N SER A 371 28.37 73.34 -38.39
CA SER A 371 28.23 71.99 -37.84
C SER A 371 26.75 71.61 -37.70
N HIS A 372 26.40 70.42 -38.16
CA HIS A 372 25.06 69.85 -38.06
C HIS A 372 25.11 68.40 -37.59
N THR A 373 24.05 67.94 -36.97
CA THR A 373 23.90 66.57 -36.47
C THR A 373 22.88 65.79 -37.28
N LEU A 374 23.25 64.59 -37.72
CA LEU A 374 22.35 63.65 -38.39
C LEU A 374 22.02 62.48 -37.47
N THR A 375 20.74 62.12 -37.42
CA THR A 375 20.25 60.89 -36.79
C THR A 375 19.24 60.20 -37.72
N ALA A 376 19.06 58.91 -37.52
CA ALA A 376 17.99 58.13 -38.14
C ALA A 376 17.13 57.48 -37.05
N VAL A 377 15.82 57.45 -37.27
CA VAL A 377 14.86 56.75 -36.42
C VAL A 377 14.23 55.62 -37.24
N ALA A 378 14.52 54.37 -36.90
CA ALA A 378 13.87 53.23 -37.51
C ALA A 378 12.63 52.85 -36.70
N THR A 379 11.53 52.57 -37.41
CA THR A 379 10.35 51.92 -36.85
C THR A 379 10.20 50.55 -37.51
N ASP A 380 10.03 49.51 -36.72
CA ASP A 380 9.82 48.15 -37.22
C ASP A 380 8.34 47.81 -37.41
N ARG A 381 8.02 46.65 -37.99
CA ARG A 381 6.63 46.26 -38.25
C ARG A 381 5.86 45.86 -36.99
N ALA A 382 6.56 45.61 -35.88
CA ALA A 382 5.96 45.42 -34.57
C ALA A 382 5.71 46.75 -33.83
N GLY A 383 6.08 47.90 -34.42
CA GLY A 383 5.95 49.23 -33.84
C GLY A 383 7.10 49.64 -32.93
N GLY A 384 8.14 48.82 -32.81
CA GLY A 384 9.37 49.15 -32.09
C GLY A 384 10.09 50.32 -32.73
N ILE A 385 10.82 51.10 -31.93
CA ILE A 385 11.57 52.28 -32.37
C ILE A 385 13.03 52.16 -31.94
N ALA A 386 13.96 52.37 -32.86
CA ALA A 386 15.38 52.59 -32.55
C ALA A 386 15.84 53.92 -33.14
N ILE A 387 16.74 54.58 -32.42
CA ILE A 387 17.39 55.83 -32.83
C ILE A 387 18.88 55.53 -33.01
N SER A 388 19.45 55.97 -34.12
CA SER A 388 20.87 55.81 -34.37
C SER A 388 21.68 56.68 -33.43
N ALA A 389 22.96 56.34 -33.23
CA ALA A 389 23.92 57.33 -32.77
C ALA A 389 23.90 58.57 -33.70
N SER A 390 24.13 59.74 -33.12
CA SER A 390 24.28 60.99 -33.86
C SER A 390 25.63 61.01 -34.57
N ILE A 391 25.66 61.44 -35.82
CA ILE A 391 26.91 61.81 -36.50
C ILE A 391 26.93 63.32 -36.74
N THR A 392 28.11 63.93 -36.65
CA THR A 392 28.30 65.34 -36.98
C THR A 392 28.79 65.49 -38.41
N VAL A 393 28.29 66.47 -39.14
CA VAL A 393 28.76 66.87 -40.48
C VAL A 393 28.96 68.37 -40.54
N THR A 394 29.78 68.87 -41.47
CA THR A 394 29.94 70.30 -41.70
C THR A 394 29.32 70.68 -43.05
N VAL A 395 28.27 71.49 -43.04
CA VAL A 395 27.69 72.07 -44.24
C VAL A 395 28.56 73.24 -44.69
N ALA A 396 29.03 73.18 -45.94
CA ALA A 396 29.89 74.19 -46.54
C ALA A 396 29.39 74.52 -47.96
N ASN A 397 28.21 75.13 -48.07
CA ASN A 397 27.73 75.67 -49.33
C ASN A 397 28.57 76.93 -49.61
N GLY A 398 29.43 76.88 -50.63
CA GLY A 398 30.17 78.07 -51.08
C GLY A 398 29.21 79.22 -51.33
N ASN A 399 29.64 80.45 -51.03
CA ASN A 399 28.86 81.67 -51.24
C ASN A 399 28.38 81.80 -52.68
#